data_AF-A0AAU7NU51-F1
#
_entry.id   AF-A0AAU7NU51-F1
#
_cell.length_a   1.000
_cell.length_b   1.000
_cell.length_c   1.000
_cell.angle_alpha   90.00
_cell.angle_beta   90.00
_cell.angle_gamma   90.00
#
_symmetry.space_group_name_H-M   'P 1'
#
loop_
_entity.id
_entity.type
_entity.pdbx_description
1 polymer ?
#
loop_
_entity_poly.entity_id
_entity_poly.type
_entity_poly.pdbx_seq_one_letter_code
_entity_poly.pdbx_strand_id
1 'polypeptide(L)'
;MSEEDTELNETFKTRVTLKAIIWLVPVLASLMTGCMTGFDASYPRGQASTESAEFMLSFDDGPLPDKTERVLAILATLKAIDGTPIKAGFFLLADAPDEFWQRRIYYAPYEFWTDKGSIAKYPDIARRIKLAGHVIGNHSTHHAWFRWPWLDTPEAVLGEFTEWEAISKRVLGESNIRLFRPPYFILNTSVRETAVRLGYQIVMGESVGDTIPGMTVEGIKQKTQTILAAWSKPYPCVLIFHDSRPTTYQHLDEIVSYLQQLGFRLVHFDPKRL
;
A
#
# COMPACT_ATOMS: atom_id res chain seq x y z
N MET A 1 -37.86 15.19 -16.76
CA MET A 1 -36.69 15.97 -16.31
C MET A 1 -37.13 17.42 -16.32
N SER A 2 -37.63 17.87 -15.19
CA SER A 2 -38.21 19.21 -14.97
C SER A 2 -37.10 20.23 -14.74
N GLU A 3 -37.37 21.48 -15.13
CA GLU A 3 -36.44 22.61 -15.16
C GLU A 3 -35.83 23.01 -13.80
N GLU A 4 -36.23 22.37 -12.69
CA GLU A 4 -35.66 22.55 -11.34
C GLU A 4 -34.24 21.98 -11.17
N ASP A 5 -33.85 20.96 -11.96
CA ASP A 5 -32.50 20.35 -11.86
C ASP A 5 -31.40 21.21 -12.51
N THR A 6 -31.79 22.21 -13.29
CA THR A 6 -30.87 23.12 -14.01
C THR A 6 -30.46 24.34 -13.18
N GLU A 7 -31.24 24.74 -12.17
CA GLU A 7 -30.98 25.95 -11.36
C GLU A 7 -30.06 25.67 -10.16
N LEU A 8 -30.01 24.42 -9.68
CA LEU A 8 -29.08 23.98 -8.64
C LEU A 8 -27.61 23.91 -9.13
N ASN A 9 -27.39 23.84 -10.45
CA ASN A 9 -26.06 23.65 -11.03
C ASN A 9 -25.32 24.96 -11.38
N GLU A 10 -26.04 26.09 -11.48
CA GLU A 10 -25.44 27.42 -11.71
C GLU A 10 -25.10 28.16 -10.41
N THR A 11 -25.77 27.83 -9.29
CA THR A 11 -25.50 28.43 -7.97
C THR A 11 -24.16 27.97 -7.36
N PHE A 12 -23.54 26.91 -7.89
CA PHE A 12 -22.30 26.31 -7.34
C PHE A 12 -21.00 26.81 -8.00
N LYS A 13 -21.08 27.76 -8.94
CA LYS A 13 -19.91 28.35 -9.61
C LYS A 13 -19.72 29.83 -9.27
N THR A 14 -19.66 30.21 -7.99
CA THR A 14 -19.00 31.48 -7.63
C THR A 14 -18.56 31.57 -6.17
N ARG A 15 -17.32 32.05 -5.98
CA ARG A 15 -16.71 32.58 -4.74
C ARG A 15 -15.93 31.60 -3.83
N VAL A 16 -14.78 31.15 -4.33
CA VAL A 16 -13.59 31.04 -3.48
C VAL A 16 -12.82 32.36 -3.63
N THR A 17 -12.98 33.28 -2.69
CA THR A 17 -12.08 34.42 -2.52
C THR A 17 -11.12 34.14 -1.39
N LEU A 18 -9.83 33.95 -1.73
CA LEU A 18 -8.70 34.02 -0.81
C LEU A 18 -8.77 35.30 0.00
N LYS A 19 -8.93 35.20 1.32
CA LYS A 19 -8.46 36.23 2.26
C LYS A 19 -7.73 35.58 3.42
N ALA A 20 -6.48 36.01 3.54
CA ALA A 20 -5.49 35.67 4.54
C ALA A 20 -6.01 35.83 5.96
N ILE A 21 -5.60 34.91 6.83
CA ILE A 21 -5.54 35.17 8.27
C ILE A 21 -4.13 34.79 8.73
N ILE A 22 -3.30 35.83 8.81
CA ILE A 22 -2.01 35.87 9.49
C ILE A 22 -2.31 36.05 10.98
N TRP A 23 -1.84 35.15 11.83
CA TRP A 23 -1.62 35.45 13.25
C TRP A 23 -0.16 35.20 13.57
N LEU A 24 0.50 36.27 14.00
CA LEU A 24 1.90 36.39 14.41
C LEU A 24 1.83 36.91 15.85
N VAL A 25 2.42 36.23 16.85
CA VAL A 25 3.58 36.65 17.69
C VAL A 25 3.25 36.32 19.18
N PRO A 26 4.17 36.09 20.16
CA PRO A 26 5.63 35.87 20.14
C PRO A 26 6.16 34.62 20.91
N VAL A 27 7.44 34.35 20.63
CA VAL A 27 8.52 33.74 21.41
C VAL A 27 8.44 33.87 22.94
N LEU A 28 8.72 32.77 23.65
CA LEU A 28 9.44 32.78 24.93
C LEU A 28 10.35 31.54 25.02
N ALA A 29 11.66 31.79 25.03
CA ALA A 29 12.70 30.81 25.22
C ALA A 29 13.29 30.91 26.63
N SER A 30 13.85 29.79 27.08
CA SER A 30 14.71 29.56 28.25
C SER A 30 14.02 29.23 29.58
N LEU A 31 14.15 27.97 29.99
CA LEU A 31 14.96 27.60 31.16
C LEU A 31 15.40 26.13 31.05
N MET A 32 16.72 25.95 30.94
CA MET A 32 17.41 24.68 31.08
C MET A 32 17.43 24.24 32.54
N THR A 33 17.21 22.95 32.79
CA THR A 33 18.06 22.01 33.58
C THR A 33 17.21 20.98 34.32
N GLY A 34 17.56 19.70 34.16
CA GLY A 34 17.32 18.68 35.18
C GLY A 34 16.22 17.66 34.90
N CYS A 35 16.48 16.69 34.02
CA CYS A 35 16.30 15.26 34.35
C CYS A 35 16.94 14.41 33.25
N MET A 36 18.26 14.27 33.30
CA MET A 36 18.95 13.16 32.66
C MET A 36 19.31 12.17 33.75
N THR A 37 18.63 11.03 33.80
CA THR A 37 19.18 9.73 34.18
C THR A 37 18.18 8.64 33.82
N GLY A 38 18.63 7.62 33.09
CA GLY A 38 17.96 6.33 33.04
C GLY A 38 17.19 5.99 31.76
N PHE A 39 17.86 5.99 30.61
CA PHE A 39 17.53 4.98 29.59
C PHE A 39 18.84 4.36 29.11
N ASP A 40 19.13 3.19 29.65
CA ASP A 40 20.32 2.41 29.37
C ASP A 40 20.25 1.94 27.91
N ALA A 41 21.04 2.59 27.06
CA ALA A 41 21.16 2.27 25.64
C ALA A 41 22.14 1.09 25.47
N SER A 42 21.64 -0.12 25.71
CA SER A 42 22.33 -1.35 25.34
C SER A 42 21.43 -2.24 24.48
N TYR A 43 21.00 -1.70 23.34
CA TYR A 43 20.65 -2.55 22.20
C TYR A 43 21.96 -3.07 21.60
N PRO A 44 22.16 -4.39 21.42
CA PRO A 44 23.32 -4.89 20.72
C PRO A 44 23.30 -4.30 19.30
N ARG A 45 24.31 -3.50 18.97
CA ARG A 45 24.64 -3.14 17.59
C ARG A 45 24.96 -4.45 16.88
N GLY A 46 23.96 -5.02 16.20
CA GLY A 46 24.18 -6.12 15.28
C GLY A 46 25.28 -5.72 14.30
N GLN A 47 26.22 -6.62 14.05
CA GLN A 47 27.22 -6.44 13.01
C GLN A 47 26.49 -6.07 11.72
N ALA A 48 26.82 -4.90 11.15
CA ALA A 48 26.31 -4.52 9.84
C ALA A 48 26.68 -5.64 8.86
N SER A 49 25.68 -6.27 8.24
CA SER A 49 25.95 -7.24 7.20
C SER A 49 26.74 -6.54 6.10
N THR A 50 27.86 -7.12 5.70
CA THR A 50 28.64 -6.68 4.54
C THR A 50 27.91 -6.95 3.22
N GLU A 51 26.77 -7.64 3.27
CA GLU A 51 25.90 -7.91 2.13
C GLU A 51 24.91 -6.76 1.92
N SER A 52 24.79 -6.33 0.67
CA SER A 52 23.82 -5.32 0.24
C SER A 52 22.39 -5.76 0.55
N ALA A 53 21.53 -4.82 0.93
CA ALA A 53 20.16 -5.09 1.37
C ALA A 53 19.36 -5.85 0.31
N GLU A 54 18.63 -6.87 0.77
CA GLU A 54 17.65 -7.57 -0.06
C GLU A 54 16.31 -6.84 -0.04
N PHE A 55 15.58 -6.90 -1.15
CA PHE A 55 14.24 -6.33 -1.25
C PHE A 55 13.28 -7.19 -2.06
N MET A 56 12.01 -7.10 -1.70
CA MET A 56 10.88 -7.77 -2.34
C MET A 56 9.93 -6.72 -2.92
N LEU A 57 9.25 -7.08 -4.01
CA LEU A 57 8.24 -6.23 -4.62
C LEU A 57 6.85 -6.63 -4.12
N SER A 58 6.05 -5.63 -3.76
CA SER A 58 4.62 -5.82 -3.51
C SER A 58 3.78 -4.70 -4.10
N PHE A 59 2.54 -5.04 -4.44
CA PHE A 59 1.61 -4.16 -5.12
C PHE A 59 0.26 -4.14 -4.41
N ASP A 60 -0.23 -2.95 -4.11
CA ASP A 60 -1.53 -2.71 -3.49
C ASP A 60 -2.55 -2.20 -4.53
N ASP A 61 -3.82 -2.23 -4.16
CA ASP A 61 -4.95 -1.62 -4.86
C ASP A 61 -5.41 -2.25 -6.19
N GLY A 62 -4.78 -3.33 -6.64
CA GLY A 62 -5.17 -4.06 -7.83
C GLY A 62 -6.32 -5.06 -7.61
N PRO A 63 -6.70 -5.81 -8.66
CA PRO A 63 -6.20 -5.73 -10.03
C PRO A 63 -7.01 -4.74 -10.90
N LEU A 64 -6.37 -4.17 -11.92
CA LEU A 64 -6.97 -3.20 -12.86
C LEU A 64 -6.65 -3.57 -14.32
N PRO A 65 -7.62 -3.45 -15.25
CA PRO A 65 -7.38 -3.59 -16.69
C PRO A 65 -6.29 -2.64 -17.18
N ASP A 66 -5.52 -3.09 -18.18
CA ASP A 66 -4.40 -2.37 -18.81
C ASP A 66 -3.20 -2.02 -17.91
N LYS A 67 -3.40 -1.87 -16.60
CA LYS A 67 -2.37 -1.43 -15.64
C LYS A 67 -1.69 -2.64 -14.98
N THR A 68 -2.46 -3.49 -14.30
CA THR A 68 -1.93 -4.69 -13.63
C THR A 68 -1.30 -5.65 -14.65
N GLU A 69 -1.85 -5.75 -15.87
CA GLU A 69 -1.28 -6.61 -16.91
C GLU A 69 0.08 -6.12 -17.41
N ARG A 70 0.30 -4.79 -17.47
CA ARG A 70 1.62 -4.22 -17.76
C ARG A 70 2.61 -4.49 -16.64
N VAL A 71 2.18 -4.37 -15.38
CA VAL A 71 2.99 -4.75 -14.22
C VAL A 71 3.40 -6.22 -14.33
N LEU A 72 2.46 -7.13 -14.61
CA LEU A 72 2.76 -8.56 -14.80
C LEU A 72 3.74 -8.80 -15.95
N ALA A 73 3.59 -8.09 -17.07
CA ALA A 73 4.51 -8.19 -18.20
C ALA A 73 5.94 -7.76 -17.82
N ILE A 74 6.08 -6.68 -17.06
CA ILE A 74 7.37 -6.22 -16.53
C ILE A 74 7.96 -7.24 -15.53
N LEU A 75 7.15 -7.77 -14.61
CA LEU A 75 7.62 -8.78 -13.66
C LEU A 75 8.10 -10.07 -14.35
N ALA A 76 7.55 -10.42 -15.52
CA ALA A 76 8.03 -11.57 -16.28
C ALA A 76 9.45 -11.37 -16.87
N THR A 77 9.90 -10.13 -17.06
CA THR A 77 11.24 -9.81 -17.59
C THR A 77 12.27 -9.62 -16.48
N LEU A 78 11.87 -9.04 -15.34
CA LEU A 78 12.74 -8.82 -14.18
C LEU A 78 13.19 -10.14 -13.54
N LYS A 79 14.47 -10.22 -13.18
CA LYS A 79 15.07 -11.42 -12.59
C LYS A 79 15.39 -11.23 -11.11
N ALA A 80 14.97 -12.20 -10.30
CA ALA A 80 15.44 -12.32 -8.93
C ALA A 80 16.92 -12.75 -8.89
N ILE A 81 17.52 -12.76 -7.70
CA ILE A 81 18.92 -13.16 -7.49
C ILE A 81 19.25 -14.59 -7.97
N ASP A 82 18.25 -15.47 -8.08
CA ASP A 82 18.41 -16.83 -8.60
C ASP A 82 18.33 -16.94 -10.13
N GLY A 83 18.15 -15.80 -10.81
CA GLY A 83 18.06 -15.71 -12.27
C GLY A 83 16.68 -16.01 -12.85
N THR A 84 15.68 -16.35 -12.03
CA THR A 84 14.32 -16.65 -12.50
C THR A 84 13.43 -15.40 -12.54
N PRO A 85 12.35 -15.38 -13.36
CA PRO A 85 11.40 -14.28 -13.36
C PRO A 85 10.84 -13.99 -11.96
N ILE A 86 10.87 -12.73 -11.54
CA ILE A 86 10.51 -12.33 -10.18
C ILE A 86 9.06 -12.72 -9.82
N LYS A 87 8.88 -13.17 -8.58
CA LYS A 87 7.57 -13.39 -7.95
C LYS A 87 7.37 -12.32 -6.90
N ALA A 88 6.17 -11.75 -6.86
CA ALA A 88 5.84 -10.54 -6.11
C ALA A 88 4.62 -10.80 -5.23
N GLY A 89 4.41 -9.95 -4.24
CA GLY A 89 3.18 -9.95 -3.43
C GLY A 89 2.15 -9.00 -4.01
N PHE A 90 0.90 -9.43 -4.13
CA PHE A 90 -0.22 -8.60 -4.55
C PHE A 90 -1.26 -8.56 -3.45
N PHE A 91 -1.47 -7.40 -2.84
CA PHE A 91 -2.52 -7.17 -1.86
C PHE A 91 -3.70 -6.56 -2.58
N LEU A 92 -4.69 -7.40 -2.89
CA LEU A 92 -5.81 -7.04 -3.75
C LEU A 92 -7.04 -6.69 -2.91
N LEU A 93 -7.95 -5.92 -3.51
CA LEU A 93 -9.27 -5.66 -2.95
C LEU A 93 -10.24 -6.76 -3.38
N ALA A 94 -11.19 -7.14 -2.53
CA ALA A 94 -12.17 -8.16 -2.92
C ALA A 94 -13.25 -7.58 -3.83
N ASP A 95 -13.98 -6.59 -3.35
CA ASP A 95 -15.03 -5.89 -4.08
C ASP A 95 -15.07 -4.43 -3.65
N ALA A 96 -15.07 -3.55 -4.64
CA ALA A 96 -15.13 -2.14 -4.39
C ALA A 96 -16.02 -1.48 -5.45
N PRO A 97 -17.35 -1.51 -5.27
CA PRO A 97 -18.31 -1.05 -6.27
C PRO A 97 -18.17 0.46 -6.52
N ASP A 98 -18.52 0.92 -7.72
CA ASP A 98 -18.32 2.33 -8.13
C ASP A 98 -19.06 3.32 -7.21
N GLU A 99 -20.24 2.93 -6.70
CA GLU A 99 -21.01 3.74 -5.75
C GLU A 99 -20.27 3.97 -4.42
N PHE A 100 -19.47 3.00 -3.97
CA PHE A 100 -18.64 3.16 -2.77
C PHE A 100 -17.58 4.26 -3.00
N TRP A 101 -16.96 4.28 -4.19
CA TRP A 101 -15.96 5.27 -4.57
C TRP A 101 -16.54 6.68 -4.71
N GLN A 102 -17.75 6.80 -5.26
CA GLN A 102 -18.42 8.10 -5.43
C GLN A 102 -18.67 8.80 -4.10
N ARG A 103 -18.97 8.05 -3.03
CA ARG A 103 -19.20 8.63 -1.70
C ARG A 103 -17.92 8.83 -0.91
N ARG A 104 -16.79 8.34 -1.41
CA ARG A 104 -15.53 8.29 -0.67
C ARG A 104 -14.91 9.64 -0.38
N ILE A 105 -15.21 10.66 -1.18
CA ILE A 105 -14.80 12.05 -0.91
C ILE A 105 -15.30 12.57 0.45
N TYR A 106 -16.44 12.07 0.94
CA TYR A 106 -16.99 12.44 2.24
C TYR A 106 -16.32 11.69 3.41
N TYR A 107 -15.56 10.66 3.09
CA TYR A 107 -15.05 9.70 4.06
C TYR A 107 -13.51 9.77 4.14
N ALA A 108 -12.81 9.76 3.02
CA ALA A 108 -11.35 9.88 2.94
C ALA A 108 -10.97 11.07 2.03
N PRO A 109 -11.21 12.32 2.46
CA PRO A 109 -11.03 13.50 1.60
C PRO A 109 -9.58 13.75 1.16
N TYR A 110 -8.61 13.15 1.85
CA TYR A 110 -7.19 13.19 1.52
C TYR A 110 -6.79 12.10 0.51
N GLU A 111 -7.72 11.25 0.07
CA GLU A 111 -7.41 10.22 -0.91
C GLU A 111 -7.62 10.72 -2.33
N PHE A 112 -6.52 11.14 -2.91
CA PHE A 112 -6.45 11.65 -4.28
C PHE A 112 -6.67 10.56 -5.34
N TRP A 113 -6.55 9.29 -4.98
CA TRP A 113 -6.54 8.17 -5.93
C TRP A 113 -7.75 7.25 -5.69
N THR A 114 -8.84 7.54 -6.39
CA THR A 114 -10.12 6.82 -6.22
C THR A 114 -10.35 5.70 -7.23
N ASP A 115 -9.50 5.58 -8.25
CA ASP A 115 -9.58 4.51 -9.26
C ASP A 115 -8.79 3.27 -8.80
N LYS A 116 -9.48 2.37 -8.08
CA LYS A 116 -8.92 1.12 -7.56
C LYS A 116 -9.53 -0.12 -8.22
N GLY A 117 -8.76 -1.20 -8.19
CA GLY A 117 -9.14 -2.51 -8.67
C GLY A 117 -10.02 -3.29 -7.71
N SER A 118 -10.54 -4.43 -8.17
CA SER A 118 -11.07 -5.47 -7.28
C SER A 118 -11.12 -6.82 -7.99
N ILE A 119 -11.00 -7.89 -7.21
CA ILE A 119 -11.09 -9.27 -7.70
C ILE A 119 -12.48 -9.55 -8.28
N ALA A 120 -13.55 -9.02 -7.66
CA ALA A 120 -14.92 -9.21 -8.12
C ALA A 120 -15.16 -8.63 -9.51
N LYS A 121 -14.62 -7.43 -9.80
CA LYS A 121 -14.75 -6.79 -11.12
C LYS A 121 -13.85 -7.42 -12.18
N TYR A 122 -12.64 -7.83 -11.80
CA TYR A 122 -11.62 -8.30 -12.76
C TYR A 122 -11.06 -9.68 -12.39
N PRO A 123 -11.92 -10.72 -12.34
CA PRO A 123 -11.53 -12.04 -11.86
C PRO A 123 -10.47 -12.71 -12.75
N ASP A 124 -10.48 -12.43 -14.06
CA ASP A 124 -9.51 -13.02 -14.98
C ASP A 124 -8.10 -12.48 -14.77
N ILE A 125 -7.95 -11.20 -14.43
CA ILE A 125 -6.65 -10.61 -14.10
C ILE A 125 -6.15 -11.18 -12.78
N ALA A 126 -7.02 -11.31 -11.77
CA ALA A 126 -6.67 -11.96 -10.51
C ALA A 126 -6.17 -13.40 -10.71
N ARG A 127 -6.82 -14.17 -11.60
CA ARG A 127 -6.38 -15.52 -11.98
C ARG A 127 -5.03 -15.51 -12.70
N ARG A 128 -4.77 -14.52 -13.57
CA ARG A 128 -3.45 -14.35 -14.22
C ARG A 128 -2.34 -14.09 -13.20
N ILE A 129 -2.58 -13.25 -12.20
CA ILE A 129 -1.63 -13.03 -11.08
C ILE A 129 -1.29 -14.37 -10.40
N LYS A 130 -2.33 -15.15 -10.03
CA LYS A 130 -2.15 -16.45 -9.38
C LYS A 130 -1.42 -17.45 -10.29
N LEU A 131 -1.80 -17.55 -11.56
CA LEU A 131 -1.21 -18.48 -12.53
C LEU A 131 0.26 -18.15 -12.81
N ALA A 132 0.62 -16.86 -12.83
CA ALA A 132 2.01 -16.41 -12.95
C ALA A 132 2.86 -16.72 -11.70
N GLY A 133 2.27 -17.27 -10.63
CA GLY A 133 2.98 -17.73 -9.43
C GLY A 133 3.28 -16.61 -8.43
N HIS A 134 2.62 -15.46 -8.54
CA HIS A 134 2.71 -14.40 -7.54
C HIS A 134 1.89 -14.75 -6.30
N VAL A 135 2.29 -14.21 -5.15
CA VAL A 135 1.57 -14.40 -3.88
C VAL A 135 0.45 -13.37 -3.79
N ILE A 136 -0.76 -13.79 -3.43
CA ILE A 136 -1.91 -12.91 -3.25
C ILE A 136 -2.26 -12.80 -1.76
N GLY A 137 -2.41 -11.57 -1.28
CA GLY A 137 -2.84 -11.22 0.07
C GLY A 137 -4.10 -10.37 0.06
N ASN A 138 -4.73 -10.28 1.24
CA ASN A 138 -5.93 -9.49 1.51
C ASN A 138 -5.55 -8.02 1.72
N HIS A 139 -6.19 -7.10 0.98
CA HIS A 139 -6.10 -5.65 1.21
C HIS A 139 -7.44 -5.04 1.67
N SER A 140 -8.19 -5.80 2.47
CA SER A 140 -9.61 -5.64 2.80
C SER A 140 -10.53 -5.80 1.59
N THR A 141 -11.83 -5.80 1.84
CA THR A 141 -12.83 -5.93 0.77
C THR A 141 -12.94 -4.61 0.04
N HIS A 142 -13.25 -3.54 0.78
CA HIS A 142 -13.62 -2.24 0.23
C HIS A 142 -12.51 -1.19 0.32
N HIS A 143 -11.28 -1.58 0.70
CA HIS A 143 -10.22 -0.64 1.09
C HIS A 143 -10.67 0.28 2.22
N ALA A 144 -11.15 -0.34 3.30
CA ALA A 144 -11.77 0.35 4.43
C ALA A 144 -10.78 1.29 5.15
N TRP A 145 -11.27 2.47 5.52
CA TRP A 145 -10.53 3.36 6.42
C TRP A 145 -10.83 2.98 7.88
N PHE A 146 -10.00 2.11 8.46
CA PHE A 146 -10.21 1.55 9.80
C PHE A 146 -10.11 2.58 10.96
N ARG A 147 -10.10 3.88 10.70
CA ARG A 147 -10.31 4.92 11.72
C ARG A 147 -11.78 5.29 11.91
N TRP A 148 -12.68 4.73 11.09
CA TRP A 148 -14.10 5.00 11.25
C TRP A 148 -14.63 4.56 12.61
N PRO A 149 -15.48 5.38 13.27
CA PRO A 149 -16.06 5.02 14.56
C PRO A 149 -16.89 3.74 14.52
N TRP A 150 -17.46 3.36 13.37
CA TRP A 150 -18.23 2.12 13.25
C TRP A 150 -17.36 0.90 12.89
N LEU A 151 -16.04 1.04 12.77
CA LEU A 151 -15.07 -0.04 12.59
C LEU A 151 -14.17 -0.17 13.84
N ASP A 152 -14.74 0.14 15.01
CA ASP A 152 -14.05 0.19 16.30
C ASP A 152 -14.11 -1.13 17.08
N THR A 153 -14.80 -2.16 16.57
CA THR A 153 -14.88 -3.50 17.18
C THR A 153 -14.44 -4.60 16.21
N PRO A 154 -13.89 -5.73 16.70
CA PRO A 154 -13.54 -6.87 15.84
C PRO A 154 -14.72 -7.40 15.02
N GLU A 155 -15.94 -7.36 15.57
CA GLU A 155 -17.17 -7.79 14.90
C GLU A 155 -17.51 -6.87 13.74
N ALA A 156 -17.33 -5.56 13.90
CA ALA A 156 -17.55 -4.60 12.81
C ALA A 156 -16.49 -4.69 11.71
N VAL A 157 -15.24 -5.04 12.05
CA VAL A 157 -14.17 -5.24 11.07
C VAL A 157 -14.29 -6.59 10.35
N LEU A 158 -14.93 -7.58 10.97
CA LEU A 158 -15.00 -8.96 10.46
C LEU A 158 -15.48 -9.05 9.01
N GLY A 159 -16.46 -8.22 8.62
CA GLY A 159 -17.02 -8.19 7.27
C GLY A 159 -15.97 -7.97 6.19
N GLU A 160 -14.99 -7.09 6.43
CA GLU A 160 -13.91 -6.80 5.47
C GLU A 160 -13.01 -8.02 5.19
N PHE A 161 -12.94 -8.97 6.12
CA PHE A 161 -12.17 -10.20 5.97
C PHE A 161 -13.00 -11.35 5.42
N THR A 162 -14.22 -11.55 5.91
CA THR A 162 -15.05 -12.69 5.51
C THR A 162 -15.56 -12.55 4.09
N GLU A 163 -15.89 -11.32 3.65
CA GLU A 163 -16.27 -11.05 2.26
C GLU A 163 -15.08 -11.25 1.32
N TRP A 164 -13.89 -10.79 1.72
CA TRP A 164 -12.64 -11.09 1.02
C TRP A 164 -12.44 -12.60 0.84
N GLU A 165 -12.59 -13.38 1.91
CA GLU A 165 -12.43 -14.84 1.85
C GLU A 165 -13.43 -15.50 0.91
N ALA A 166 -14.70 -15.08 0.95
CA ALA A 166 -15.74 -15.61 0.09
C ALA A 166 -15.45 -15.34 -1.40
N ILE A 167 -15.11 -14.10 -1.75
CA ILE A 167 -14.84 -13.68 -3.12
C ILE A 167 -13.53 -14.29 -3.63
N SER A 168 -12.47 -14.22 -2.83
CA SER A 168 -11.17 -14.77 -3.16
C SER A 168 -11.25 -16.28 -3.38
N LYS A 169 -11.92 -17.02 -2.49
CA LYS A 169 -12.15 -18.48 -2.66
C LYS A 169 -12.91 -18.79 -3.94
N ARG A 170 -13.96 -18.02 -4.26
CA ARG A 170 -14.76 -18.21 -5.48
C ARG A 170 -13.95 -17.98 -6.76
N VAL A 171 -13.10 -16.95 -6.79
CA VAL A 171 -12.38 -16.54 -8.00
C VAL A 171 -11.05 -17.28 -8.18
N LEU A 172 -10.30 -17.43 -7.08
CA LEU A 172 -8.94 -17.95 -7.06
C LEU A 172 -8.86 -19.39 -6.56
N GLY A 173 -9.91 -19.93 -5.91
CA GLY A 173 -9.87 -21.22 -5.22
C GLY A 173 -9.23 -21.12 -3.83
N GLU A 174 -9.05 -22.26 -3.16
CA GLU A 174 -8.47 -22.29 -1.81
C GLU A 174 -7.00 -21.88 -1.80
N SER A 175 -6.58 -21.30 -0.68
CA SER A 175 -5.20 -20.88 -0.40
C SER A 175 -4.89 -21.13 1.08
N ASN A 176 -3.72 -21.69 1.35
CA ASN A 176 -3.19 -21.82 2.71
C ASN A 176 -2.45 -20.56 3.16
N ILE A 177 -2.24 -19.60 2.26
CA ILE A 177 -1.57 -18.33 2.55
C ILE A 177 -2.64 -17.32 2.99
N ARG A 178 -2.51 -16.83 4.22
CA ARG A 178 -3.37 -15.79 4.82
C ARG A 178 -2.51 -14.57 5.16
N LEU A 179 -2.32 -13.70 4.18
CA LEU A 179 -1.64 -12.41 4.37
C LEU A 179 -2.64 -11.28 4.35
N PHE A 180 -2.45 -10.29 5.20
CA PHE A 180 -3.27 -9.09 5.24
C PHE A 180 -2.41 -7.85 5.34
N ARG A 181 -2.67 -6.86 4.48
CA ARG A 181 -2.10 -5.52 4.61
C ARG A 181 -3.24 -4.55 4.88
N PRO A 182 -3.25 -3.84 6.01
CA PRO A 182 -4.29 -2.85 6.27
C PRO A 182 -4.12 -1.65 5.32
N PRO A 183 -5.19 -1.23 4.63
CA PRO A 183 -5.23 0.06 3.93
C PRO A 183 -4.65 1.19 4.77
N TYR A 184 -3.85 2.04 4.13
CA TYR A 184 -3.16 3.19 4.75
C TYR A 184 -2.30 2.84 5.97
N PHE A 185 -1.95 1.58 6.17
CA PHE A 185 -1.27 1.08 7.37
C PHE A 185 -2.05 1.32 8.67
N ILE A 186 -3.38 1.46 8.60
CA ILE A 186 -4.21 1.68 9.80
C ILE A 186 -4.49 0.33 10.46
N LEU A 187 -3.69 0.05 11.48
CA LEU A 187 -3.79 -1.16 12.28
C LEU A 187 -4.20 -0.82 13.72
N ASN A 188 -5.49 -0.58 13.91
CA ASN A 188 -6.07 -0.41 15.25
C ASN A 188 -6.19 -1.79 15.97
N THR A 189 -6.58 -1.77 17.24
CA THR A 189 -6.76 -3.00 18.06
C THR A 189 -7.73 -3.97 17.39
N SER A 190 -8.88 -3.49 16.95
CA SER A 190 -9.96 -4.27 16.36
C SER A 190 -9.56 -4.98 15.08
N VAL A 191 -8.80 -4.30 14.21
CA VAL A 191 -8.22 -4.88 12.98
C VAL A 191 -7.18 -5.94 13.33
N ARG A 192 -6.30 -5.66 14.29
CA ARG A 192 -5.26 -6.60 14.72
C ARG A 192 -5.87 -7.88 15.29
N GLU A 193 -6.83 -7.74 16.21
CA GLU A 193 -7.51 -8.87 16.83
C GLU A 193 -8.28 -9.71 15.80
N THR A 194 -8.96 -9.06 14.86
CA THR A 194 -9.66 -9.75 13.77
C THR A 194 -8.69 -10.54 12.89
N ALA A 195 -7.59 -9.91 12.46
CA ALA A 195 -6.58 -10.56 11.63
C ALA A 195 -5.98 -11.78 12.35
N VAL A 196 -5.60 -11.64 13.63
CA VAL A 196 -5.05 -12.74 14.45
C VAL A 196 -6.08 -13.86 14.63
N ARG A 197 -7.33 -13.52 14.97
CA ARG A 197 -8.44 -14.48 15.15
C ARG A 197 -8.65 -15.33 13.89
N LEU A 198 -8.49 -14.74 12.71
CA LEU A 198 -8.65 -15.40 11.41
C LEU A 198 -7.35 -16.02 10.87
N GLY A 199 -6.26 -16.00 11.64
CA GLY A 199 -4.98 -16.61 11.26
C GLY A 199 -4.24 -15.86 10.15
N TYR A 200 -4.47 -14.55 10.00
CA TYR A 200 -3.72 -13.72 9.06
C TYR A 200 -2.39 -13.27 9.65
N GLN A 201 -1.33 -13.37 8.84
CA GLN A 201 -0.10 -12.64 9.05
C GLN A 201 -0.28 -11.21 8.51
N ILE A 202 -0.06 -10.22 9.37
CA ILE A 202 -0.12 -8.81 8.97
C ILE A 202 1.20 -8.44 8.30
N VAL A 203 1.13 -7.88 7.08
CA VAL A 203 2.29 -7.54 6.26
C VAL A 203 2.41 -6.04 6.07
N MET A 204 3.51 -5.48 6.55
CA MET A 204 3.88 -4.07 6.37
C MET A 204 4.91 -3.93 5.24
N GLY A 205 5.51 -2.76 5.12
CA GLY A 205 6.59 -2.49 4.19
C GLY A 205 6.82 -0.99 4.05
N GLU A 206 7.66 -0.63 3.10
CA GLU A 206 8.06 0.74 2.83
C GLU A 206 7.39 1.23 1.55
N SER A 207 6.54 2.25 1.66
CA SER A 207 5.91 2.85 0.48
C SER A 207 6.97 3.55 -0.38
N VAL A 208 6.98 3.23 -1.66
CA VAL A 208 7.87 3.89 -2.63
C VAL A 208 7.44 5.33 -2.94
N GLY A 209 6.25 5.73 -2.50
CA GLY A 209 5.71 7.08 -2.66
C GLY A 209 5.05 7.35 -4.01
N ASP A 210 4.74 6.33 -4.79
CA ASP A 210 4.04 6.44 -6.09
C ASP A 210 2.61 6.99 -5.99
N THR A 211 2.05 7.05 -4.77
CA THR A 211 0.78 7.71 -4.46
C THR A 211 0.94 9.16 -3.99
N ILE A 212 2.15 9.70 -3.88
CA ILE A 212 2.35 11.11 -3.54
C ILE A 212 2.07 11.96 -4.79
N PRO A 213 1.16 12.95 -4.74
CA PRO A 213 0.89 13.82 -5.89
C PRO A 213 2.16 14.51 -6.38
N GLY A 214 2.43 14.42 -7.69
CA GLY A 214 3.62 15.01 -8.31
C GLY A 214 4.92 14.21 -8.13
N MET A 215 4.87 13.03 -7.50
CA MET A 215 6.04 12.15 -7.42
C MET A 215 6.51 11.73 -8.82
N THR A 216 7.82 11.86 -9.07
CA THR A 216 8.47 11.47 -10.32
C THR A 216 9.16 10.11 -10.20
N VAL A 217 9.52 9.50 -11.33
CA VAL A 217 10.32 8.26 -11.36
C VAL A 217 11.66 8.44 -10.65
N GLU A 218 12.35 9.57 -10.88
CA GLU A 218 13.59 9.90 -10.18
C GLU A 218 13.41 10.09 -8.67
N GLY A 219 12.30 10.70 -8.26
CA GLY A 219 11.95 10.80 -6.83
C GLY A 219 11.75 9.43 -6.18
N ILE A 220 11.09 8.50 -6.87
CA ILE A 220 10.92 7.11 -6.41
C ILE A 220 12.27 6.40 -6.31
N LYS A 221 13.15 6.53 -7.32
CA LYS A 221 14.51 5.97 -7.30
C LYS A 221 15.30 6.46 -6.09
N GLN A 222 15.35 7.78 -5.85
CA GLN A 222 16.07 8.36 -4.72
C GLN A 222 15.50 7.91 -3.37
N LYS A 223 14.17 7.86 -3.25
CA LYS A 223 13.50 7.41 -2.03
C LYS A 223 13.77 5.93 -1.75
N THR A 224 13.62 5.07 -2.75
CA THR A 224 13.86 3.62 -2.60
C THR A 224 15.33 3.30 -2.34
N GLN A 225 16.27 4.00 -2.98
CA GLN A 225 17.69 3.91 -2.63
C GLN A 225 17.93 4.26 -1.15
N THR A 226 17.35 5.37 -0.67
CA THR A 226 17.49 5.82 0.72
C THR A 226 16.95 4.79 1.71
N ILE A 227 15.76 4.23 1.42
CA ILE A 227 15.15 3.16 2.21
C ILE A 227 16.09 1.95 2.30
N LEU A 228 16.56 1.45 1.15
CA LEU A 228 17.37 0.23 1.10
C LEU A 228 18.79 0.44 1.67
N ALA A 229 19.39 1.60 1.47
CA ALA A 229 20.69 1.94 2.07
C ALA A 229 20.65 1.99 3.60
N ALA A 230 19.51 2.39 4.18
CA ALA A 230 19.28 2.41 5.62
C ALA A 230 18.74 1.07 6.17
N TRP A 231 18.44 0.11 5.30
CA TRP A 231 17.80 -1.14 5.70
C TRP A 231 18.78 -2.07 6.42
N SER A 232 18.56 -2.25 7.72
CA SER A 232 19.45 -3.00 8.62
C SER A 232 18.76 -4.22 9.28
N LYS A 233 17.57 -4.60 8.78
CA LYS A 233 16.81 -5.72 9.33
C LYS A 233 17.34 -7.05 8.79
N PRO A 234 17.23 -8.15 9.57
CA PRO A 234 17.71 -9.48 9.14
C PRO A 234 16.82 -10.15 8.08
N TYR A 235 15.85 -9.42 7.53
CA TYR A 235 14.90 -9.87 6.53
C TYR A 235 14.80 -8.83 5.39
N PRO A 236 14.40 -9.23 4.17
CA PRO A 236 14.31 -8.31 3.04
C PRO A 236 13.33 -7.16 3.26
N CYS A 237 13.64 -6.00 2.69
CA CYS A 237 12.73 -4.86 2.67
C CYS A 237 11.57 -5.13 1.70
N VAL A 238 10.32 -5.02 2.15
CA VAL A 238 9.16 -5.07 1.26
C VAL A 238 8.87 -3.68 0.74
N LEU A 239 9.15 -3.44 -0.55
CA LEU A 239 8.78 -2.20 -1.22
C LEU A 239 7.33 -2.27 -1.70
N ILE A 240 6.55 -1.22 -1.43
CA ILE A 240 5.11 -1.17 -1.70
C ILE A 240 4.87 -0.17 -2.82
N PHE A 241 4.45 -0.71 -3.96
CA PHE A 241 3.96 -0.02 -5.14
C PHE A 241 2.44 -0.16 -5.22
N HIS A 242 1.82 0.56 -6.14
CA HIS A 242 0.41 0.43 -6.47
C HIS A 242 0.26 0.27 -7.98
N ASP A 243 -0.42 -0.80 -8.42
CA ASP A 243 -0.61 -1.15 -9.83
C ASP A 243 -1.16 0.01 -10.66
N SER A 244 -2.00 0.83 -10.01
CA SER A 244 -2.78 1.90 -10.63
C SER A 244 -1.95 3.13 -11.01
N ARG A 245 -0.68 3.23 -10.60
CA ARG A 245 0.13 4.45 -10.75
C ARG A 245 0.96 4.42 -12.04
N PRO A 246 0.94 5.49 -12.85
CA PRO A 246 1.74 5.55 -14.09
C PRO A 246 3.23 5.34 -13.86
N THR A 247 3.77 5.94 -12.81
CA THR A 247 5.16 5.72 -12.37
C THR A 247 5.49 4.26 -12.08
N THR A 248 4.48 3.45 -11.75
CA THR A 248 4.62 2.00 -11.51
C THR A 248 4.40 1.23 -12.81
N TYR A 249 3.21 1.26 -13.41
CA TYR A 249 2.91 0.42 -14.58
C TYR A 249 3.65 0.80 -15.87
N GLN A 250 4.34 1.95 -15.91
CA GLN A 250 5.17 2.37 -17.04
C GLN A 250 6.67 2.29 -16.78
N HIS A 251 7.14 2.34 -15.52
CA HIS A 251 8.56 2.52 -15.18
C HIS A 251 9.08 1.58 -14.08
N LEU A 252 8.33 0.54 -13.70
CA LEU A 252 8.77 -0.43 -12.69
C LEU A 252 10.12 -1.07 -13.05
N ASP A 253 10.33 -1.41 -14.32
CA ASP A 253 11.58 -1.99 -14.83
C ASP A 253 12.77 -1.05 -14.64
N GLU A 254 12.59 0.23 -14.96
CA GLU A 254 13.59 1.28 -14.83
C GLU A 254 13.99 1.49 -13.36
N ILE A 255 13.00 1.54 -12.46
CA ILE A 255 13.20 1.72 -11.02
C ILE A 255 13.94 0.50 -10.44
N VAL A 256 13.50 -0.71 -10.75
CA VAL A 256 14.10 -1.94 -10.22
C VAL A 256 15.52 -2.15 -10.77
N SER A 257 15.73 -1.91 -12.05
CA SER A 257 17.06 -2.02 -12.69
C SER A 257 18.06 -1.05 -12.06
N TYR A 258 17.62 0.17 -11.76
CA TYR A 258 18.43 1.16 -11.05
C TYR A 258 18.88 0.64 -9.67
N LEU A 259 17.97 0.06 -8.87
CA LEU A 259 18.32 -0.49 -7.56
C LEU A 259 19.29 -1.69 -7.67
N GLN A 260 19.09 -2.56 -8.66
CA GLN A 260 20.00 -3.69 -8.92
C GLN A 260 21.40 -3.20 -9.36
N GLN A 261 21.49 -2.13 -10.16
CA GLN A 261 22.77 -1.52 -10.55
C GLN A 261 23.54 -0.92 -9.37
N LEU A 262 22.83 -0.45 -8.34
CA LEU A 262 23.43 -0.02 -7.07
C LEU A 262 23.84 -1.20 -6.17
N GLY A 263 23.58 -2.44 -6.60
CA GLY A 263 23.95 -3.66 -5.89
C GLY A 263 22.90 -4.16 -4.90
N PHE A 264 21.71 -3.55 -4.81
CA PHE A 264 20.62 -4.10 -4.00
C PHE A 264 20.08 -5.39 -4.62
N ARG A 265 19.71 -6.34 -3.76
CA ARG A 265 19.41 -7.72 -4.18
C ARG A 265 17.90 -7.95 -4.26
N LEU A 266 17.37 -8.04 -5.48
CA LEU A 266 15.98 -8.39 -5.70
C LEU A 266 15.73 -9.88 -5.40
N VAL A 267 14.85 -10.17 -4.44
CA VAL A 267 14.45 -11.54 -4.08
C VAL A 267 12.95 -11.73 -4.27
N HIS A 268 12.53 -12.98 -4.48
CA HIS A 268 11.11 -13.32 -4.54
C HIS A 268 10.38 -12.89 -3.27
N PHE A 269 9.15 -12.44 -3.43
CA PHE A 269 8.24 -12.25 -2.31
C PHE A 269 7.98 -13.61 -1.65
N ASP A 270 8.47 -13.77 -0.41
CA ASP A 270 8.34 -15.00 0.37
C ASP A 270 7.72 -14.68 1.73
N PRO A 271 6.49 -15.14 2.00
CA PRO A 271 5.81 -14.94 3.28
C PRO A 271 6.61 -15.41 4.52
N LYS A 272 7.51 -16.39 4.35
CA LYS A 272 8.31 -16.96 5.43
C LYS A 272 9.48 -16.06 5.85
N ARG A 273 9.76 -15.01 5.07
CA ARG A 273 10.88 -14.08 5.26
C ARG A 273 10.39 -12.66 5.60
N LEU A 274 9.15 -12.55 6.09
CA LEU A 274 8.51 -11.31 6.54
C LEU A 274 8.67 -11.08 8.04
#